data_AF-A0AAU6EUA6-F1
#
_entry.id   AF-A0AAU6EUA6-F1
#
_cell.length_a   1.000
_cell.length_b   1.000
_cell.length_c   1.000
_cell.angle_alpha   90.00
_cell.angle_beta   90.00
_cell.angle_gamma   90.00
#
_symmetry.space_group_name_H-M   'P 1'
#
loop_
_entity.id
_entity.type
_entity.pdbx_description
1 polymer ?
#
loop_
_entity_poly.entity_id
_entity_poly.type
_entity_poly.pdbx_seq_one_letter_code
_entity_poly.pdbx_strand_id
1 'polypeptide(L)'
;MPESQRNLAARTRSLYTGEKFAAAKAGVARDHSIGLDACIPGQRKLRALLALGLLNRGYDYSTPAGWRIAALSAYTITASPRFNRLVLITDVPHNVVDYLLPEPNGAGGLPGLRVEEHRGYGTYIMRHLPTDAQFVVTDNPSGKPVGARSDSYVDFFTMATPLTPDELEQLARVPHMTEHAQCLLAGLLSRISARDPRSRWAIGNWFHDPLRRRGWFDSERSLGEIRKLHGAGDSWELQWDSYPYPDDLAASMTDPVIGIPGSKTVSAHDHLTVTLGNASLRLLSRRT
;
A
#
# COMPACT_ATOMS: atom_id res chain seq x y z
N MET A 1 14.19 3.03 -34.47
CA MET A 1 14.41 4.08 -33.44
C MET A 1 14.66 3.40 -32.10
N PRO A 2 15.66 3.80 -31.32
CA PRO A 2 15.90 3.26 -29.98
C PRO A 2 14.68 3.47 -29.07
N GLU A 3 14.37 2.50 -28.21
CA GLU A 3 13.33 2.66 -27.21
C GLU A 3 13.74 3.72 -26.18
N SER A 4 12.83 4.64 -25.82
CA SER A 4 13.13 5.65 -24.82
C SER A 4 13.33 5.01 -23.44
N GLN A 5 14.26 5.53 -22.64
CA GLN A 5 14.53 5.03 -21.28
C GLN A 5 13.27 4.96 -20.42
N ARG A 6 12.36 5.93 -20.58
CA ARG A 6 11.05 5.94 -19.89
C ARG A 6 10.17 4.75 -20.26
N ASN A 7 10.15 4.34 -21.54
CA ASN A 7 9.38 3.16 -21.96
C ASN A 7 10.01 1.88 -21.40
N LEU A 8 11.34 1.77 -21.39
CA LEU A 8 12.05 0.65 -20.76
C LEU A 8 11.70 0.54 -19.27
N ALA A 9 11.83 1.64 -18.51
CA ALA A 9 11.47 1.68 -17.09
C ALA A 9 10.01 1.29 -16.85
N ALA A 10 9.09 1.73 -17.72
CA ALA A 10 7.67 1.38 -17.62
C ALA A 10 7.42 -0.12 -17.88
N ARG A 11 8.11 -0.75 -18.84
CA ARG A 11 8.02 -2.20 -19.07
C ARG A 11 8.56 -2.96 -17.87
N THR A 12 9.73 -2.59 -17.38
CA THR A 12 10.34 -3.19 -16.19
C THR A 12 9.38 -3.10 -15.01
N ARG A 13 8.89 -1.90 -14.69
CA ARG A 13 7.90 -1.69 -13.64
C ARG A 13 6.67 -2.58 -13.80
N SER A 14 6.08 -2.62 -15.00
CA SER A 14 4.91 -3.45 -15.31
C SER A 14 5.14 -4.95 -15.04
N LEU A 15 6.33 -5.48 -15.37
CA LEU A 15 6.68 -6.87 -15.10
C LEU A 15 6.71 -7.18 -13.59
N TYR A 16 7.24 -6.24 -12.80
CA TYR A 16 7.38 -6.40 -11.35
C TYR A 16 6.07 -6.15 -10.59
N THR A 17 5.27 -5.15 -10.96
CA THR A 17 4.11 -4.71 -10.15
C THR A 17 2.77 -5.29 -10.60
N GLY A 18 2.71 -5.86 -11.81
CA GLY A 18 1.46 -6.29 -12.44
C GLY A 18 0.65 -5.15 -13.06
N GLU A 19 1.11 -3.89 -12.96
CA GLU A 19 0.50 -2.75 -13.64
C GLU A 19 0.43 -2.98 -15.15
N LYS A 20 -0.66 -2.55 -15.82
CA LYS A 20 -0.62 -2.40 -17.28
C LYS A 20 0.40 -1.34 -17.66
N PHE A 21 1.00 -1.48 -18.84
CA PHE A 21 2.03 -0.56 -19.33
C PHE A 21 1.65 0.92 -19.23
N ALA A 22 0.40 1.30 -19.51
CA ALA A 22 -0.06 2.68 -19.40
C ALA A 22 -0.02 3.21 -17.94
N ALA A 23 -0.42 2.39 -16.96
CA ALA A 23 -0.35 2.73 -15.55
C ALA A 23 1.12 2.82 -15.07
N ALA A 24 1.92 1.80 -15.41
CA ALA A 24 3.33 1.76 -15.09
C ALA A 24 4.07 2.99 -15.64
N LYS A 25 3.80 3.36 -16.91
CA LYS A 25 4.37 4.56 -17.55
C LYS A 25 3.96 5.86 -16.88
N ALA A 26 2.77 5.93 -16.29
CA ALA A 26 2.34 7.10 -15.51
C ALA A 26 3.04 7.18 -14.14
N GLY A 27 3.51 6.05 -13.60
CA GLY A 27 4.27 5.98 -12.35
C GLY A 27 5.78 6.20 -12.47
N VAL A 28 6.37 6.06 -13.67
CA VAL A 28 7.81 6.32 -13.89
C VAL A 28 8.16 7.76 -13.53
N ALA A 29 9.19 7.92 -12.69
CA ALA A 29 9.64 9.20 -12.18
C ALA A 29 10.27 10.08 -13.28
N ARG A 30 10.55 11.35 -12.94
CA ARG A 30 11.13 12.32 -13.88
C ARG A 30 12.57 11.99 -14.25
N ASP A 31 13.31 11.40 -13.32
CA ASP A 31 14.68 10.89 -13.49
C ASP A 31 14.75 9.53 -14.22
N HIS A 32 13.61 9.05 -14.74
CA HIS A 32 13.47 7.77 -15.42
C HIS A 32 13.66 6.52 -14.53
N SER A 33 13.75 6.68 -13.21
CA SER A 33 13.69 5.55 -12.28
C SER A 33 12.29 4.91 -12.24
N ILE A 34 12.19 3.69 -11.68
CA ILE A 34 10.92 2.95 -11.54
C ILE A 34 9.85 3.78 -10.80
N GLY A 35 10.26 4.65 -9.87
CA GLY A 35 9.37 5.65 -9.26
C GLY A 35 8.36 5.12 -8.23
N LEU A 36 8.60 3.93 -7.63
CA LEU A 36 7.72 3.42 -6.56
C LEU A 36 7.78 4.30 -5.31
N ASP A 37 8.99 4.72 -4.92
CA ASP A 37 9.22 5.51 -3.70
C ASP A 37 9.43 7.01 -3.98
N ALA A 38 9.57 7.40 -5.26
CA ALA A 38 9.74 8.80 -5.67
C ALA A 38 8.42 9.57 -5.58
N CYS A 39 8.19 10.26 -4.46
CA CYS A 39 6.96 10.99 -4.21
C CYS A 39 7.16 12.21 -3.29
N ILE A 40 6.15 13.08 -3.25
CA ILE A 40 6.12 14.20 -2.31
C ILE A 40 5.97 13.71 -0.86
N PRO A 41 6.44 14.46 0.16
CA PRO A 41 6.36 14.05 1.57
C PRO A 41 4.95 13.67 2.04
N GLY A 42 3.93 14.41 1.60
CA GLY A 42 2.53 14.11 1.93
C GLY A 42 2.07 12.73 1.43
N GLN A 43 2.52 12.33 0.24
CA GLN A 43 2.23 11.01 -0.33
C GLN A 43 2.93 9.89 0.44
N ARG A 44 4.20 10.10 0.80
CA ARG A 44 4.94 9.14 1.62
C ARG A 44 4.25 8.92 2.96
N LYS A 45 3.86 9.98 3.65
CA LYS A 45 3.12 9.90 4.92
C LYS A 45 1.76 9.18 4.76
N LEU A 46 0.98 9.52 3.73
CA LEU A 46 -0.28 8.81 3.43
C LEU A 46 -0.06 7.31 3.23
N ARG A 47 0.93 6.92 2.43
CA ARG A 47 1.22 5.51 2.15
C ARG A 47 1.66 4.76 3.41
N ALA A 48 2.43 5.39 4.28
CA ALA A 48 2.81 4.80 5.56
C ALA A 48 1.59 4.58 6.47
N LEU A 49 0.65 5.52 6.52
CA LEU A 49 -0.61 5.36 7.25
C LEU A 49 -1.47 4.23 6.67
N LEU A 50 -1.62 4.17 5.35
CA LEU A 50 -2.33 3.09 4.68
C LEU A 50 -1.67 1.72 4.93
N ALA A 51 -0.34 1.65 5.01
CA ALA A 51 0.36 0.43 5.43
C ALA A 51 0.02 0.03 6.88
N LEU A 52 -0.06 1.00 7.80
CA LEU A 52 -0.52 0.74 9.18
C LEU A 52 -1.94 0.17 9.21
N GLY A 53 -2.87 0.75 8.46
CA GLY A 53 -4.24 0.24 8.39
C GLY A 53 -4.34 -1.13 7.73
N LEU A 54 -3.58 -1.37 6.65
CA LEU A 54 -3.61 -2.64 5.92
C LEU A 54 -2.99 -3.80 6.74
N LEU A 55 -1.93 -3.51 7.49
CA LEU A 55 -1.11 -4.51 8.18
C LEU A 55 -1.40 -4.62 9.68
N ASN A 56 -2.41 -3.92 10.17
CA ASN A 56 -3.00 -4.16 11.48
C ASN A 56 -4.38 -4.79 11.30
N ARG A 57 -4.50 -6.07 11.65
CA ARG A 57 -5.74 -6.84 11.65
C ARG A 57 -6.02 -7.32 13.07
N GLY A 58 -7.22 -7.04 13.57
CA GLY A 58 -7.65 -7.50 14.88
C GLY A 58 -8.89 -6.77 15.38
N TYR A 59 -9.31 -7.10 16.60
CA TYR A 59 -10.48 -6.51 17.26
C TYR A 59 -10.13 -5.31 18.16
N ASP A 60 -8.87 -4.85 18.13
CA ASP A 60 -8.45 -3.69 18.90
C ASP A 60 -8.82 -2.38 18.16
N TYR A 61 -9.95 -1.81 18.54
CA TYR A 61 -10.47 -0.56 18.00
C TYR A 61 -9.67 0.69 18.42
N SER A 62 -8.70 0.55 19.33
CA SER A 62 -7.88 1.67 19.78
C SER A 62 -6.65 1.94 18.91
N THR A 63 -6.29 0.97 18.06
CA THR A 63 -5.11 1.00 17.17
C THR A 63 -5.55 1.13 15.70
N PRO A 64 -4.61 1.28 14.74
CA PRO A 64 -4.95 1.25 13.30
C PRO A 64 -5.73 0.02 12.84
N ALA A 65 -5.84 -1.06 13.64
CA ALA A 65 -6.74 -2.18 13.35
C ALA A 65 -8.23 -1.75 13.33
N GLY A 66 -8.61 -0.75 14.14
CA GLY A 66 -9.96 -0.17 14.15
C GLY A 66 -10.37 0.50 12.84
N TRP A 67 -9.41 0.79 11.95
CA TRP A 67 -9.66 1.37 10.61
C TRP A 67 -10.22 0.35 9.63
N ARG A 68 -10.20 -0.96 9.94
CA ARG A 68 -10.76 -2.04 9.09
C ARG A 68 -10.15 -2.14 7.68
N ILE A 69 -9.08 -1.40 7.38
CA ILE A 69 -8.39 -1.40 6.08
C ILE A 69 -7.73 -2.75 5.78
N ALA A 70 -7.39 -3.55 6.79
CA ALA A 70 -6.87 -4.90 6.60
C ALA A 70 -7.79 -5.82 5.77
N ALA A 71 -9.10 -5.52 5.70
CA ALA A 71 -10.05 -6.22 4.82
C ALA A 71 -9.72 -6.09 3.33
N LEU A 72 -8.94 -5.07 2.93
CA LEU A 72 -8.51 -4.89 1.55
C LEU A 72 -7.67 -6.05 1.01
N SER A 73 -7.03 -6.83 1.88
CA SER A 73 -6.33 -8.05 1.47
C SER A 73 -7.26 -9.14 0.94
N ALA A 74 -8.57 -9.01 1.05
CA ALA A 74 -9.52 -9.90 0.37
C ALA A 74 -9.63 -9.63 -1.15
N TYR A 75 -9.12 -8.48 -1.62
CA TYR A 75 -9.25 -8.06 -3.01
C TYR A 75 -7.94 -8.16 -3.78
N THR A 76 -8.05 -8.43 -5.07
CA THR A 76 -6.92 -8.27 -5.99
C THR A 76 -6.75 -6.79 -6.28
N ILE A 77 -5.71 -6.19 -5.70
CA ILE A 77 -5.37 -4.79 -5.90
C ILE A 77 -4.03 -4.71 -6.61
N THR A 78 -3.91 -3.78 -7.56
CA THR A 78 -2.62 -3.37 -8.12
C THR A 78 -2.31 -1.95 -7.65
N ALA A 79 -1.27 -1.80 -6.84
CA ALA A 79 -0.79 -0.47 -6.44
C ALA A 79 0.02 0.16 -7.59
N SER A 80 -0.36 1.38 -7.97
CA SER A 80 0.32 2.21 -8.96
C SER A 80 0.72 3.54 -8.30
N PRO A 81 1.76 3.54 -7.43
CA PRO A 81 2.26 4.77 -6.83
C PRO A 81 2.81 5.72 -7.89
N ARG A 82 2.48 7.02 -7.75
CA ARG A 82 2.98 8.11 -8.61
C ARG A 82 3.58 9.22 -7.75
N PHE A 83 4.18 10.22 -8.39
CA PHE A 83 4.86 11.30 -7.66
C PHE A 83 3.95 12.07 -6.69
N ASN A 84 2.74 12.43 -7.11
CA ASN A 84 1.80 13.27 -6.34
C ASN A 84 0.51 12.55 -5.92
N ARG A 85 0.35 11.27 -6.27
CA ARG A 85 -0.83 10.47 -5.92
C ARG A 85 -0.50 8.99 -5.80
N LEU A 86 -1.25 8.27 -4.99
CA LEU A 86 -1.32 6.82 -5.02
C LEU A 86 -2.56 6.41 -5.82
N VAL A 87 -2.45 5.38 -6.65
CA VAL A 87 -3.58 4.80 -7.39
C VAL A 87 -3.69 3.32 -7.05
N LEU A 88 -4.85 2.86 -6.63
CA LEU A 88 -5.21 1.44 -6.57
C LEU A 88 -6.07 1.09 -7.77
N ILE A 89 -5.67 0.05 -8.49
CA ILE A 89 -6.40 -0.48 -9.64
C ILE A 89 -7.03 -1.81 -9.22
N THR A 90 -8.34 -1.94 -9.36
CA THR A 90 -9.13 -3.10 -8.91
C THR A 90 -10.44 -3.18 -9.68
N ASP A 91 -10.97 -4.37 -9.93
CA ASP A 91 -12.26 -4.59 -10.58
C ASP A 91 -13.47 -4.24 -9.69
N VAL A 92 -13.24 -3.99 -8.39
CA VAL A 92 -14.29 -3.68 -7.40
C VAL A 92 -13.99 -2.38 -6.64
N PRO A 93 -13.87 -1.23 -7.34
CA PRO A 93 -13.44 0.03 -6.72
C PRO A 93 -14.37 0.49 -5.60
N HIS A 94 -15.68 0.25 -5.74
CA HIS A 94 -16.67 0.59 -4.73
C HIS A 94 -16.40 -0.13 -3.40
N ASN A 95 -16.29 -1.47 -3.45
CA ASN A 95 -16.02 -2.28 -2.26
C ASN A 95 -14.69 -1.88 -1.59
N VAL A 96 -13.66 -1.56 -2.38
CA VAL A 96 -12.37 -1.10 -1.83
C VAL A 96 -12.51 0.25 -1.11
N VAL A 97 -13.30 1.17 -1.67
CA VAL A 97 -13.52 2.49 -1.10
C VAL A 97 -14.30 2.44 0.20
N ASP A 98 -15.26 1.53 0.33
CA ASP A 98 -16.04 1.34 1.58
C ASP A 98 -15.16 0.97 2.78
N TYR A 99 -14.02 0.29 2.57
CA TYR A 99 -13.06 0.00 3.64
C TYR A 99 -12.04 1.11 3.89
N LEU A 100 -11.95 2.10 3.00
CA LEU A 100 -10.97 3.17 3.03
C LEU A 100 -11.52 4.46 3.61
N LEU A 101 -12.79 4.77 3.35
CA LEU A 101 -13.42 6.01 3.79
C LEU A 101 -13.94 5.88 5.22
N PRO A 102 -13.75 6.91 6.06
CA PRO A 102 -14.33 6.92 7.38
C PRO A 102 -15.85 7.01 7.32
N GLU A 103 -16.53 6.24 8.17
CA GLU A 103 -17.99 6.32 8.32
C GLU A 103 -18.38 7.51 9.23
N PRO A 104 -19.61 8.05 9.12
CA PRO A 104 -20.07 9.17 9.94
C PRO A 104 -20.02 8.96 11.46
N ASN A 105 -20.05 7.71 11.91
CA ASN A 105 -19.94 7.31 13.32
C ASN A 105 -18.47 7.20 13.80
N GLY A 106 -17.50 7.57 12.96
CA GLY A 106 -16.06 7.49 13.27
C GLY A 106 -15.47 6.08 13.19
N ALA A 107 -16.24 5.06 12.83
CA ALA A 107 -15.78 3.69 12.71
C ALA A 107 -15.28 3.37 11.29
N GLY A 108 -14.18 2.63 11.20
CA GLY A 108 -13.62 2.19 9.91
C GLY A 108 -12.98 3.30 9.07
N GLY A 109 -12.28 2.89 8.02
CA GLY A 109 -11.59 3.77 7.09
C GLY A 109 -10.34 4.45 7.67
N LEU A 110 -9.61 5.15 6.80
CA LEU A 110 -8.48 5.98 7.17
C LEU A 110 -9.00 7.34 7.67
N PRO A 111 -8.74 7.73 8.92
CA PRO A 111 -9.13 9.04 9.44
C PRO A 111 -8.64 10.18 8.55
N GLY A 112 -9.53 11.12 8.22
CA GLY A 112 -9.22 12.29 7.40
C GLY A 112 -9.21 12.07 5.90
N LEU A 113 -9.51 10.87 5.41
CA LEU A 113 -9.74 10.66 3.98
C LEU A 113 -11.12 11.19 3.59
N ARG A 114 -11.18 11.96 2.49
CA ARG A 114 -12.41 12.57 1.97
C ARG A 114 -12.55 12.30 0.49
N VAL A 115 -13.78 12.19 0.02
CA VAL A 115 -14.08 12.17 -1.42
C VAL A 115 -13.91 13.59 -1.98
N GLU A 116 -12.99 13.73 -2.93
CA GLU A 116 -12.78 14.95 -3.72
C GLU A 116 -13.66 14.93 -4.97
N GLU A 117 -13.70 13.77 -5.64
CA GLU A 117 -14.47 13.60 -6.85
C GLU A 117 -14.85 12.12 -7.05
N HIS A 118 -16.08 11.86 -7.50
CA HIS A 118 -16.53 10.57 -7.98
C HIS A 118 -16.81 10.67 -9.50
N ARG A 119 -16.36 9.68 -10.27
CA ARG A 119 -16.56 9.64 -11.72
C ARG A 119 -17.10 8.30 -12.19
N GLY A 120 -18.27 8.33 -12.84
CA GLY A 120 -18.96 7.15 -13.31
C GLY A 120 -19.23 6.17 -12.16
N TYR A 121 -19.11 4.87 -12.43
CA TYR A 121 -19.20 3.82 -11.40
C TYR A 121 -17.83 3.29 -10.96
N GLY A 122 -16.76 3.74 -11.62
CA GLY A 122 -15.48 3.03 -11.64
C GLY A 122 -14.30 3.83 -11.09
N THR A 123 -14.48 5.07 -10.62
CA THR A 123 -13.37 5.88 -10.11
C THR A 123 -13.76 6.76 -8.93
N TYR A 124 -12.99 6.65 -7.86
CA TYR A 124 -13.02 7.54 -6.71
C TYR A 124 -11.69 8.29 -6.60
N ILE A 125 -11.75 9.61 -6.56
CA ILE A 125 -10.63 10.49 -6.25
C ILE A 125 -10.87 11.02 -4.84
N MET A 126 -9.93 10.73 -3.96
CA MET A 126 -9.97 11.08 -2.56
C MET A 126 -8.74 11.89 -2.19
N ARG A 127 -8.84 12.62 -1.08
CA ARG A 127 -7.73 13.38 -0.52
C ARG A 127 -7.71 13.21 0.98
N HIS A 128 -6.51 13.01 1.50
CA HIS A 128 -6.29 12.90 2.94
C HIS A 128 -5.97 14.29 3.49
N LEU A 129 -6.90 14.86 4.26
CA LEU A 129 -6.80 16.25 4.75
C LEU A 129 -5.49 16.53 5.50
N PRO A 130 -5.00 15.67 6.43
CA PRO A 130 -3.78 15.94 7.18
C PRO A 130 -2.49 16.00 6.34
N THR A 131 -2.48 15.40 5.15
CA THR A 131 -1.26 15.32 4.32
C THR A 131 -1.40 15.96 2.95
N ASP A 132 -2.58 16.50 2.63
CA ASP A 132 -2.98 16.98 1.30
C ASP A 132 -2.72 15.96 0.16
N ALA A 133 -2.61 14.68 0.52
CA ALA A 133 -2.21 13.64 -0.41
C ALA A 133 -3.42 13.08 -1.15
N GLN A 134 -3.37 13.13 -2.48
CA GLN A 134 -4.42 12.53 -3.30
C GLN A 134 -4.27 11.00 -3.40
N PHE A 135 -5.42 10.32 -3.36
CA PHE A 135 -5.54 8.88 -3.46
C PHE A 135 -6.64 8.53 -4.45
N VAL A 136 -6.39 7.60 -5.36
CA VAL A 136 -7.34 7.23 -6.39
C VAL A 136 -7.60 5.73 -6.33
N VAL A 137 -8.86 5.32 -6.38
CA VAL A 137 -9.26 3.92 -6.58
C VAL A 137 -10.02 3.85 -7.90
N THR A 138 -9.66 2.93 -8.78
CA THR A 138 -10.29 2.84 -10.10
C THR A 138 -10.31 1.42 -10.68
N ASP A 139 -11.32 1.12 -11.49
CA ASP A 139 -11.41 -0.07 -12.35
C ASP A 139 -10.66 0.08 -13.67
N ASN A 140 -10.25 1.30 -14.04
CA ASN A 140 -9.53 1.51 -15.27
C ASN A 140 -8.12 0.93 -15.15
N PRO A 141 -7.75 -0.05 -15.99
CA PRO A 141 -6.44 -0.70 -15.92
C PRO A 141 -5.27 0.22 -16.26
N SER A 142 -5.52 1.40 -16.87
CA SER A 142 -4.50 2.44 -17.06
C SER A 142 -4.28 3.31 -15.81
N GLY A 143 -5.09 3.14 -14.76
CA GLY A 143 -5.10 3.95 -13.55
C GLY A 143 -5.49 5.41 -13.80
N LYS A 144 -6.13 5.72 -14.93
CA LYS A 144 -6.65 7.06 -15.22
C LYS A 144 -8.09 7.16 -14.74
N PRO A 145 -8.48 8.27 -14.09
CA PRO A 145 -9.89 8.56 -13.86
C PRO A 145 -10.69 8.51 -15.16
N VAL A 146 -11.84 7.83 -15.13
CA VAL A 146 -12.75 7.69 -16.28
C VAL A 146 -14.18 7.95 -15.85
N GLY A 147 -15.03 8.29 -16.82
CA GLY A 147 -16.43 8.65 -16.58
C GLY A 147 -16.64 10.14 -16.39
N ALA A 148 -17.90 10.56 -16.52
CA ALA A 148 -18.33 11.89 -16.15
C ALA A 148 -18.33 12.03 -14.63
N ARG A 149 -18.13 13.25 -14.13
CA ARG A 149 -18.32 13.54 -12.70
C ARG A 149 -19.77 13.23 -12.33
N SER A 150 -19.95 12.52 -11.22
CA SER A 150 -21.24 12.13 -10.70
C SER A 150 -21.21 12.22 -9.19
N ASP A 151 -22.39 12.34 -8.58
CA ASP A 151 -22.50 12.19 -7.14
C ASP A 151 -22.21 10.75 -6.74
N SER A 152 -21.72 10.56 -5.52
CA SER A 152 -21.62 9.22 -4.95
C SER A 152 -23.02 8.71 -4.63
N TYR A 153 -23.27 7.42 -4.86
CA TYR A 153 -24.54 6.79 -4.45
C TYR A 153 -24.61 6.58 -2.92
N VAL A 154 -23.46 6.69 -2.24
CA VAL A 154 -23.31 6.57 -0.78
C VAL A 154 -22.85 7.91 -0.21
N ASP A 155 -23.41 8.28 0.94
CA ASP A 155 -23.07 9.49 1.69
C ASP A 155 -21.69 9.35 2.34
N PHE A 156 -20.66 9.65 1.56
CA PHE A 156 -19.28 9.77 2.06
C PHE A 156 -18.97 11.18 2.52
N PHE A 157 -18.05 11.31 3.48
CA PHE A 157 -17.48 12.61 3.81
C PHE A 157 -16.76 13.20 2.60
N THR A 158 -17.08 14.46 2.31
CA THR A 158 -16.53 15.22 1.19
C THR A 158 -15.46 16.20 1.67
N MET A 159 -14.79 16.87 0.75
CA MET A 159 -13.80 17.91 1.08
C MET A 159 -14.35 19.07 1.93
N ALA A 160 -15.66 19.28 1.97
CA ALA A 160 -16.28 20.29 2.83
C ALA A 160 -16.42 19.84 4.30
N THR A 161 -16.31 18.54 4.57
CA THR A 161 -16.42 17.98 5.91
C THR A 161 -15.06 18.03 6.62
N PRO A 162 -14.91 18.81 7.72
CA PRO A 162 -13.66 18.88 8.47
C PRO A 162 -13.33 17.55 9.16
N LEU A 163 -12.16 17.46 9.78
CA LEU A 163 -11.84 16.34 10.68
C LEU A 163 -12.79 16.36 11.88
N THR A 164 -13.38 15.21 12.18
CA THR A 164 -14.16 15.00 13.40
C THR A 164 -13.24 14.88 14.62
N PRO A 165 -13.75 15.09 15.85
CA PRO A 165 -12.97 14.85 17.07
C PRO A 165 -12.41 13.42 17.15
N ASP A 166 -13.20 12.41 16.77
CA ASP A 166 -12.79 11.01 16.81
C ASP A 166 -11.66 10.73 15.81
N GLU A 167 -11.71 11.32 14.61
CA GLU A 167 -10.61 11.22 13.65
C GLU A 167 -9.33 11.87 14.17
N LEU A 168 -9.44 13.03 14.84
CA LEU A 168 -8.29 13.69 15.45
C LEU A 168 -7.68 12.83 16.56
N GLU A 169 -8.51 12.19 17.39
CA GLU A 169 -8.05 11.28 18.43
C GLU A 169 -7.36 10.05 17.84
N GLN A 170 -7.95 9.42 16.82
CA GLN A 170 -7.34 8.28 16.14
C GLN A 170 -6.01 8.64 15.47
N LEU A 171 -5.92 9.81 14.83
CA LEU A 171 -4.66 10.30 14.24
C LEU A 171 -3.61 10.61 15.30
N ALA A 172 -4.00 11.13 16.47
CA ALA A 172 -3.08 11.42 17.57
C ALA A 172 -2.47 10.15 18.19
N ARG A 173 -3.15 9.00 18.08
CA ARG A 173 -2.65 7.70 18.53
C ARG A 173 -1.65 7.06 17.57
N VAL A 174 -1.50 7.58 16.35
CA VAL A 174 -0.51 7.07 15.39
C VAL A 174 0.90 7.36 15.93
N PRO A 175 1.74 6.33 16.16
CA PRO A 175 3.10 6.56 16.63
C PRO A 175 3.88 7.44 15.65
N HIS A 176 4.73 8.31 16.20
CA HIS A 176 5.63 9.12 15.39
C HIS A 176 6.46 8.23 14.45
N MET A 177 6.60 8.62 13.19
CA MET A 177 7.43 7.95 12.18
C MET A 177 8.48 8.93 11.65
N THR A 178 9.76 8.57 11.74
CA THR A 178 10.83 9.31 11.04
C THR A 178 10.68 9.21 9.52
N GLU A 179 11.39 10.03 8.76
CA GLU A 179 11.35 9.98 7.30
C GLU A 179 11.73 8.60 6.74
N HIS A 180 12.79 7.97 7.26
CA HIS A 180 13.21 6.64 6.82
C HIS A 180 12.20 5.56 7.20
N ALA A 181 11.59 5.64 8.38
CA ALA A 181 10.50 4.73 8.76
C ALA A 181 9.29 4.90 7.83
N GLN A 182 8.90 6.14 7.51
CA GLN A 182 7.83 6.38 6.54
C GLN A 182 8.16 5.79 5.16
N CYS A 183 9.41 5.86 4.70
CA CYS A 183 9.84 5.22 3.45
C CYS A 183 9.67 3.70 3.51
N LEU A 184 10.13 3.04 4.57
CA LEU A 184 9.95 1.58 4.76
C LEU A 184 8.47 1.21 4.75
N LEU A 185 7.65 1.90 5.56
CA LEU A 185 6.22 1.60 5.68
C LEU A 185 5.46 1.90 4.38
N ALA A 186 5.74 3.03 3.72
CA ALA A 186 5.17 3.35 2.42
C ALA A 186 5.58 2.33 1.34
N GLY A 187 6.78 1.77 1.46
CA GLY A 187 7.30 0.77 0.55
C GLY A 187 6.56 -0.56 0.62
N LEU A 188 6.10 -0.97 1.81
CA LEU A 188 5.23 -2.14 2.01
C LEU A 188 3.94 -2.02 1.19
N LEU A 189 3.27 -0.87 1.28
CA LEU A 189 2.05 -0.60 0.51
C LEU A 189 2.33 -0.51 -1.00
N SER A 190 3.43 0.14 -1.38
CA SER A 190 3.78 0.36 -2.80
C SER A 190 4.08 -0.94 -3.54
N ARG A 191 4.32 -2.04 -2.81
CA ARG A 191 4.71 -3.36 -3.33
C ARG A 191 3.69 -4.46 -3.01
N ILE A 192 2.46 -4.14 -2.59
CA ILE A 192 1.45 -5.14 -2.23
C ILE A 192 1.18 -6.19 -3.31
N SER A 193 1.32 -5.83 -4.59
CA SER A 193 1.13 -6.73 -5.73
C SER A 193 2.43 -7.13 -6.43
N ALA A 194 3.58 -6.77 -5.85
CA ALA A 194 4.87 -6.95 -6.49
C ALA A 194 5.28 -8.42 -6.58
N ARG A 195 6.06 -8.74 -7.61
CA ARG A 195 6.70 -10.04 -7.85
C ARG A 195 7.98 -9.87 -8.64
N ASP A 196 8.87 -10.85 -8.51
CA ASP A 196 10.02 -10.98 -9.39
C ASP A 196 9.59 -11.53 -10.76
N PRO A 197 9.96 -10.91 -11.89
CA PRO A 197 9.70 -11.45 -13.23
C PRO A 197 10.33 -12.82 -13.46
N ARG A 198 11.37 -13.18 -12.70
CA ARG A 198 11.99 -14.51 -12.71
C ARG A 198 11.39 -15.48 -11.69
N SER A 199 10.28 -15.10 -11.05
CA SER A 199 9.53 -15.94 -10.10
C SER A 199 10.33 -16.39 -8.88
N ARG A 200 11.31 -15.60 -8.41
CA ARG A 200 12.06 -15.92 -7.17
C ARG A 200 11.30 -15.51 -5.92
N TRP A 201 10.51 -14.44 -5.98
CA TRP A 201 9.73 -13.92 -4.86
C TRP A 201 8.42 -13.26 -5.35
N ALA A 202 7.42 -13.17 -4.47
CA ALA A 202 6.20 -12.39 -4.70
C ALA A 202 5.54 -11.92 -3.40
N ILE A 203 4.62 -10.96 -3.46
CA ILE A 203 3.91 -10.41 -2.29
C ILE A 203 2.43 -10.80 -2.27
N GLY A 204 1.82 -10.96 -3.45
CA GLY A 204 0.52 -11.64 -3.58
C GLY A 204 -0.63 -11.01 -2.80
N ASN A 205 -0.63 -9.68 -2.64
CA ASN A 205 -1.66 -8.92 -1.93
C ASN A 205 -1.92 -9.40 -0.48
N TRP A 206 -0.95 -10.09 0.13
CA TRP A 206 -1.02 -10.59 1.50
C TRP A 206 -2.11 -11.66 1.75
N PHE A 207 -2.52 -12.40 0.72
CA PHE A 207 -3.52 -13.47 0.88
C PHE A 207 -3.25 -14.77 0.11
N HIS A 208 -2.32 -14.76 -0.84
CA HIS A 208 -2.07 -15.91 -1.71
C HIS A 208 -0.72 -15.81 -2.42
N ASP A 209 0.03 -16.93 -2.50
CA ASP A 209 1.26 -17.02 -3.29
C ASP A 209 0.95 -17.08 -4.80
N PRO A 210 1.18 -16.02 -5.59
CA PRO A 210 0.89 -16.03 -7.02
C PRO A 210 1.82 -16.97 -7.80
N LEU A 211 2.93 -17.43 -7.20
CA LEU A 211 3.89 -18.32 -7.84
C LEU A 211 3.53 -19.79 -7.70
N ARG A 212 2.60 -20.14 -6.79
CA ARG A 212 2.15 -21.52 -6.52
C ARG A 212 3.32 -22.50 -6.30
N ARG A 213 4.33 -22.07 -5.54
CA ARG A 213 5.54 -22.86 -5.29
C ARG A 213 5.20 -24.14 -4.53
N ARG A 214 5.73 -25.28 -5.01
CA ARG A 214 5.49 -26.60 -4.38
C ARG A 214 6.15 -26.68 -3.01
N GLY A 215 5.48 -27.30 -2.04
CA GLY A 215 5.97 -27.46 -0.66
C GLY A 215 5.73 -26.26 0.24
N TRP A 216 5.09 -25.20 -0.29
CA TRP A 216 4.71 -24.01 0.44
C TRP A 216 3.20 -24.13 0.74
N PHE A 217 2.80 -23.99 2.00
CA PHE A 217 1.52 -24.47 2.58
C PHE A 217 0.21 -23.90 1.96
N ASP A 218 0.27 -22.98 0.99
CA ASP A 218 -0.89 -22.23 0.50
C ASP A 218 -1.30 -22.60 -0.92
N SER A 219 -1.94 -23.76 -1.07
CA SER A 219 -2.84 -23.95 -2.22
C SER A 219 -4.18 -23.23 -2.03
N GLU A 220 -4.50 -22.78 -0.80
CA GLU A 220 -5.76 -22.10 -0.45
C GLU A 220 -5.51 -20.65 -0.05
N ARG A 221 -6.41 -19.75 -0.48
CA ARG A 221 -6.36 -18.32 -0.11
C ARG A 221 -6.63 -18.20 1.40
N SER A 222 -5.66 -17.73 2.16
CA SER A 222 -5.80 -17.46 3.60
C SER A 222 -5.36 -16.04 3.92
N LEU A 223 -6.23 -15.30 4.59
CA LEU A 223 -5.96 -13.94 5.01
C LEU A 223 -5.18 -13.85 6.35
N GLY A 224 -4.85 -15.00 6.94
CA GLY A 224 -4.30 -15.08 8.30
C GLY A 224 -5.31 -14.68 9.38
N GLU A 225 -5.00 -15.04 10.63
CA GLU A 225 -5.77 -14.57 11.78
C GLU A 225 -5.19 -13.26 12.31
N ILE A 226 -3.85 -13.11 12.25
CA ILE A 226 -3.13 -12.02 12.92
C ILE A 226 -2.20 -11.31 11.94
N ARG A 227 -2.32 -9.98 11.85
CA ARG A 227 -1.30 -9.08 11.31
C ARG A 227 -1.15 -7.89 12.24
N LYS A 228 0.07 -7.55 12.63
CA LYS A 228 0.35 -6.44 13.54
C LYS A 228 1.59 -5.69 13.09
N LEU A 229 1.41 -4.44 12.71
CA LEU A 229 2.49 -3.50 12.41
C LEU A 229 2.54 -2.46 13.52
N HIS A 230 3.58 -2.52 14.35
CA HIS A 230 3.73 -1.66 15.52
C HIS A 230 5.16 -1.17 15.66
N GLY A 231 5.35 -0.05 16.36
CA GLY A 231 6.65 0.62 16.45
C GLY A 231 6.51 2.11 16.73
N ALA A 232 7.66 2.77 16.83
CA ALA A 232 7.75 4.22 16.97
C ALA A 232 9.13 4.71 16.53
N GLY A 233 9.18 5.94 16.01
CA GLY A 233 10.39 6.56 15.49
C GLY A 233 10.98 5.71 14.36
N ASP A 234 12.20 5.24 14.60
CA ASP A 234 13.01 4.43 13.67
C ASP A 234 12.86 2.91 13.89
N SER A 235 12.11 2.44 14.89
CA SER A 235 12.01 1.01 15.22
C SER A 235 10.60 0.50 15.00
N TRP A 236 10.45 -0.43 14.05
CA TRP A 236 9.18 -1.02 13.67
C TRP A 236 9.28 -2.54 13.59
N GLU A 237 8.17 -3.21 13.91
CA GLU A 237 8.04 -4.65 13.85
C GLU A 237 6.72 -5.00 13.14
N LEU A 238 6.82 -5.93 12.21
CA LEU A 238 5.69 -6.50 11.49
C LEU A 238 5.59 -7.98 11.84
N GLN A 239 4.47 -8.36 12.46
CA GLN A 239 4.15 -9.74 12.78
C GLN A 239 2.95 -10.22 11.97
N TRP A 240 3.03 -11.43 11.39
CA TRP A 240 1.90 -12.02 10.66
C TRP A 240 1.96 -13.56 10.58
N ASP A 241 0.86 -14.20 10.20
CA ASP A 241 0.72 -15.66 10.10
C ASP A 241 0.26 -16.17 8.72
N SER A 242 0.12 -15.27 7.74
CA SER A 242 -0.26 -15.58 6.35
C SER A 242 0.90 -15.38 5.36
N TYR A 243 0.62 -15.57 4.07
CA TYR A 243 1.47 -15.07 2.99
C TYR A 243 1.54 -13.52 3.03
N PRO A 244 2.67 -12.86 2.64
CA PRO A 244 3.92 -13.39 2.05
C PRO A 244 4.87 -14.03 3.06
N TYR A 245 5.90 -14.74 2.56
CA TYR A 245 7.00 -15.21 3.41
C TYR A 245 7.93 -14.04 3.78
N PRO A 246 8.64 -14.08 4.93
CA PRO A 246 9.60 -13.04 5.30
C PRO A 246 10.66 -12.77 4.23
N ASP A 247 11.20 -13.83 3.61
CA ASP A 247 12.19 -13.72 2.54
C ASP A 247 11.64 -13.01 1.30
N ASP A 248 10.40 -13.32 0.91
CA ASP A 248 9.75 -12.66 -0.22
C ASP A 248 9.57 -11.16 0.04
N LEU A 249 9.14 -10.81 1.26
CA LEU A 249 8.96 -9.43 1.66
C LEU A 249 10.28 -8.68 1.69
N ALA A 250 11.30 -9.24 2.35
CA ALA A 250 12.64 -8.68 2.39
C ALA A 250 13.21 -8.50 0.98
N ALA A 251 13.10 -9.52 0.12
CA ALA A 251 13.56 -9.48 -1.26
C ALA A 251 12.85 -8.39 -2.07
N SER A 252 11.53 -8.22 -1.93
CA SER A 252 10.80 -7.14 -2.63
C SER A 252 11.24 -5.75 -2.21
N MET A 253 11.63 -5.60 -0.94
CA MET A 253 12.04 -4.33 -0.35
C MET A 253 13.48 -3.98 -0.72
N THR A 254 14.35 -4.97 -0.92
CA THR A 254 15.78 -4.78 -1.25
C THR A 254 16.15 -5.18 -2.68
N ASP A 255 15.18 -5.48 -3.54
CA ASP A 255 15.44 -5.85 -4.93
C ASP A 255 16.23 -4.73 -5.65
N PRO A 256 17.26 -5.06 -6.45
CA PRO A 256 18.10 -4.04 -7.08
C PRO A 256 17.38 -3.16 -8.11
N VAL A 257 16.21 -3.59 -8.60
CA VAL A 257 15.44 -2.87 -9.62
C VAL A 257 14.28 -2.11 -8.99
N ILE A 258 13.51 -2.77 -8.13
CA ILE A 258 12.28 -2.20 -7.55
C ILE A 258 12.33 -2.00 -6.04
N GLY A 259 13.41 -2.37 -5.36
CA GLY A 259 13.56 -2.18 -3.92
C GLY A 259 13.66 -0.70 -3.55
N ILE A 260 13.55 -0.42 -2.25
CA ILE A 260 13.70 0.94 -1.73
C ILE A 260 15.18 1.31 -1.83
N PRO A 261 15.56 2.39 -2.52
CA PRO A 261 16.95 2.78 -2.65
C PRO A 261 17.64 2.93 -1.29
N GLY A 262 18.78 2.27 -1.11
CA GLY A 262 19.56 2.29 0.13
C GLY A 262 19.09 1.32 1.22
N SER A 263 17.98 0.59 1.00
CA SER A 263 17.54 -0.42 1.95
C SER A 263 18.42 -1.68 1.92
N LYS A 264 18.51 -2.37 3.06
CA LYS A 264 19.31 -3.58 3.22
C LYS A 264 18.56 -4.59 4.07
N THR A 265 18.83 -5.87 3.86
CA THR A 265 18.32 -6.95 4.70
C THR A 265 19.43 -7.44 5.62
N VAL A 266 19.14 -7.52 6.91
CA VAL A 266 20.00 -8.11 7.94
C VAL A 266 19.30 -9.36 8.45
N SER A 267 19.97 -10.51 8.36
CA SER A 267 19.46 -11.76 8.91
C SER A 267 19.94 -11.91 10.35
N ALA A 268 19.00 -12.13 11.26
CA ALA A 268 19.27 -12.67 12.59
C ALA A 268 18.88 -14.15 12.63
N HIS A 269 19.13 -14.82 13.76
CA HIS A 269 18.88 -16.26 13.90
C HIS A 269 17.39 -16.64 13.79
N ASP A 270 16.50 -15.74 14.20
CA ASP A 270 15.05 -15.96 14.33
C ASP A 270 14.20 -15.02 13.47
N HIS A 271 14.80 -14.05 12.79
CA HIS A 271 14.06 -13.04 12.03
C HIS A 271 14.90 -12.35 10.95
N LEU A 272 14.22 -11.73 10.00
CA LEU A 272 14.82 -10.79 9.05
C LEU A 272 14.51 -9.35 9.48
N THR A 273 15.45 -8.44 9.25
CA THR A 273 15.24 -7.01 9.46
C THR A 273 15.59 -6.26 8.19
N VAL A 274 14.67 -5.43 7.69
CA VAL A 274 14.94 -4.49 6.59
C VAL A 274 15.31 -3.14 7.20
N THR A 275 16.47 -2.59 6.83
CA THR A 275 16.97 -1.31 7.33
C THR A 275 17.03 -0.25 6.24
N LEU A 276 16.86 1.01 6.61
CA LEU A 276 17.06 2.19 5.76
C LEU A 276 17.54 3.36 6.61
N GLY A 277 18.78 3.82 6.40
CA GLY A 277 19.40 4.80 7.30
C GLY A 277 19.39 4.27 8.74
N ASN A 278 18.76 5.02 9.65
CA ASN A 278 18.59 4.61 11.05
C ASN A 278 17.32 3.78 11.30
N ALA A 279 16.40 3.73 10.34
CA ALA A 279 15.15 3.00 10.51
C ALA A 279 15.33 1.49 10.28
N SER A 280 14.57 0.71 11.04
CA SER A 280 14.55 -0.75 10.98
C SER A 280 13.10 -1.25 11.01
N LEU A 281 12.84 -2.27 10.20
CA LEU A 281 11.60 -3.02 10.16
C LEU A 281 11.90 -4.49 10.37
N ARG A 282 11.61 -4.99 11.58
CA ARG A 282 11.74 -6.40 11.94
C ARG A 282 10.57 -7.21 11.38
N LEU A 283 10.86 -8.35 10.78
CA LEU A 283 9.90 -9.22 10.11
C LEU A 283 9.73 -10.53 10.88
N LEU A 284 8.55 -10.72 11.48
CA LEU A 284 8.20 -11.88 12.29
C LEU A 284 7.01 -12.61 11.67
N SER A 285 7.29 -13.59 10.81
CA SER A 285 6.25 -14.51 10.36
C SER A 285 6.27 -15.79 11.16
N ARG A 286 5.08 -16.33 11.47
CA ARG A 286 4.97 -17.72 11.94
C ARG A 286 5.28 -18.75 10.85
N ARG A 287 5.54 -18.29 9.61
CA ARG A 287 5.93 -19.11 8.48
C ARG A 287 7.43 -18.96 8.25
N THR A 288 8.16 -20.05 8.49
CA THR A 288 9.57 -20.27 8.14
C THR A 288 9.66 -21.32 7.05
#